data_AF-A0AAW8KDG6-F1
#
_entry.id   AF-A0AAW8KDG6-F1
#
_cell.length_a   1.000
_cell.length_b   1.000
_cell.length_c   1.000
_cell.angle_alpha   90.00
_cell.angle_beta   90.00
_cell.angle_gamma   90.00
#
_symmetry.space_group_name_H-M   'P 1'
#
loop_
_entity.id
_entity.type
_entity.pdbx_description
1 polymer ?
#
loop_
_entity_poly.entity_id
_entity_poly.type
_entity_poly.pdbx_seq_one_letter_code
_entity_poly.pdbx_strand_id
1 'polypeptide(L)' 'YLPYPCHMEHDSKSAAALELWNHPNIDDAVIFLLNRNLGGALITNHKIHQGNFMHGGTLEHMCIDSDGPLCYCGNRG' A
#
# COMPACT_ATOMS: atom_id res chain seq x y z
N TYR A 1 23.43 7.96 14.75
CA TYR A 1 22.65 7.33 15.83
C TYR A 1 21.42 8.21 16.07
N LEU A 2 20.22 7.64 15.97
CA LEU A 2 18.96 8.35 16.24
C LEU A 2 18.44 7.87 17.61
N PRO A 3 18.26 8.76 18.60
CA PRO A 3 17.88 8.37 19.97
C PRO A 3 16.35 8.17 20.12
N TYR A 4 15.67 7.66 19.10
CA TYR A 4 14.22 7.49 19.08
C TYR A 4 13.84 6.12 18.49
N PRO A 5 12.69 5.54 18.90
CA PRO A 5 12.14 4.35 18.23
C PRO A 5 11.96 4.61 16.74
N CYS A 6 12.48 3.70 15.91
CA CYS A 6 12.39 3.78 14.46
C CYS A 6 11.70 2.52 13.93
N HIS A 7 10.87 2.67 12.90
CA HIS A 7 10.31 1.57 12.13
C HIS A 7 10.37 1.93 10.64
N MET A 8 10.26 0.92 9.79
CA MET A 8 10.12 1.10 8.35
C MET A 8 8.65 0.89 7.98
N GLU A 9 8.17 1.68 7.03
CA GLU A 9 6.79 1.64 6.55
C GLU A 9 6.81 1.68 5.02
N HIS A 10 5.83 1.01 4.40
CA HIS A 10 5.70 1.05 2.94
C HIS A 10 5.30 2.47 2.50
N ASP A 11 5.74 2.91 1.33
CA ASP A 11 5.47 4.27 0.83
C ASP A 11 3.98 4.55 0.65
N SER A 12 3.23 3.59 0.10
CA SER A 12 1.78 3.64 -0.06
C SER A 12 1.03 3.67 1.27
N LYS A 13 1.52 2.97 2.30
CA LYS A 13 0.96 3.00 3.66
C LYS A 13 1.26 4.32 4.35
N SER A 14 2.44 4.89 4.11
CA SER A 14 2.77 6.24 4.56
C SER A 14 1.85 7.28 3.90
N ALA A 15 1.52 7.12 2.61
CA ALA A 15 0.53 7.96 1.94
C ALA A 15 -0.88 7.78 2.55
N ALA A 16 -1.29 6.55 2.86
CA ALA A 16 -2.56 6.30 3.56
C ALA A 16 -2.62 6.97 4.94
N ALA A 17 -1.51 6.99 5.68
CA ALA A 17 -1.42 7.69 6.96
C ALA A 17 -1.59 9.21 6.80
N LEU A 18 -0.99 9.80 5.77
CA LEU A 18 -1.16 11.21 5.43
C LEU A 18 -2.62 11.53 5.09
N GLU A 19 -3.29 10.66 4.32
CA GLU A 19 -4.70 10.86 3.97
C GLU A 19 -5.61 10.80 5.21
N LEU A 20 -5.41 9.84 6.11
CA LEU A 20 -6.16 9.78 7.37
C LEU A 20 -5.90 11.01 8.26
N TRP A 21 -4.67 11.54 8.26
CA TRP A 21 -4.33 12.74 9.03
C TRP A 21 -5.09 13.97 8.52
N ASN A 22 -5.14 14.17 7.20
CA ASN A 22 -5.76 15.35 6.60
C ASN A 22 -7.29 15.21 6.44
N HIS A 23 -7.78 13.98 6.34
CA HIS A 23 -9.18 13.67 6.07
C HIS A 23 -9.71 12.71 7.14
N PRO A 24 -9.98 13.21 8.37
CA PRO A 24 -10.37 12.37 9.51
C PRO A 24 -11.73 11.66 9.33
N ASN A 25 -12.49 12.01 8.29
CA ASN A 25 -13.78 11.39 7.98
C ASN A 25 -13.67 10.19 7.03
N ILE A 26 -12.48 9.85 6.53
CA ILE A 26 -12.27 8.63 5.74
C ILE A 26 -12.39 7.43 6.68
N ASP A 27 -13.35 6.54 6.43
CA ASP A 27 -13.50 5.30 7.19
C ASP A 27 -12.94 4.10 6.41
N ASP A 28 -13.35 3.95 5.15
CA ASP A 28 -12.84 2.94 4.23
C ASP A 28 -12.38 3.61 2.92
N ALA A 29 -11.18 3.26 2.46
CA ALA A 29 -10.62 3.78 1.21
C ALA A 29 -9.52 2.87 0.65
N VAL A 30 -9.28 3.00 -0.66
CA VAL A 30 -8.12 2.39 -1.33
C VAL A 30 -7.22 3.51 -1.82
N ILE A 31 -5.93 3.42 -1.49
CA ILE A 31 -4.90 4.33 -1.98
C ILE A 31 -4.22 3.71 -3.19
N PHE A 32 -4.21 4.45 -4.30
CA PHE A 32 -3.41 4.16 -5.49
C PHE A 32 -2.28 5.17 -5.61
N LEU A 33 -1.05 4.69 -5.52
CA LEU A 33 0.14 5.51 -5.72
C LEU A 33 0.68 5.28 -7.14
N LEU A 34 0.32 6.17 -8.05
CA LEU A 34 0.67 6.11 -9.48
C LEU A 34 2.09 6.65 -9.74
N ASN A 35 3.10 5.94 -9.23
CA ASN A 35 4.51 6.22 -9.49
C ASN A 35 5.05 5.35 -10.64
N ARG A 36 6.35 5.47 -10.94
CA ARG A 36 7.04 4.55 -11.87
C ARG A 36 6.76 3.08 -11.55
N ASN A 37 6.71 2.77 -10.26
CA ASN A 37 6.21 1.51 -9.73
C ASN A 37 4.87 1.82 -9.06
N LEU A 38 3.82 1.10 -9.46
CA LEU A 38 2.52 1.19 -8.80
C LEU A 38 2.69 0.74 -7.34
N GLY A 39 2.00 1.41 -6.42
CA GLY A 39 1.87 0.97 -5.03
C GLY A 39 0.43 1.09 -4.56
N GLY A 40 0.03 0.22 -3.63
CA GLY A 40 -1.31 0.20 -3.05
C GLY A 40 -1.31 0.23 -1.52
N ALA A 41 -2.38 0.78 -0.94
CA ALA A 41 -2.71 0.58 0.47
C ALA A 41 -4.23 0.54 0.66
N LEU A 42 -4.67 -0.16 1.70
CA LEU A 42 -6.08 -0.30 2.04
C LEU A 42 -6.33 0.34 3.42
N ILE A 43 -7.34 1.19 3.51
CA ILE A 43 -7.88 1.73 4.76
C ILE A 43 -9.22 1.06 4.99
N THR A 44 -9.41 0.47 6.17
CA THR A 44 -10.69 -0.12 6.60
C THR A 44 -10.95 0.16 8.07
N ASN A 45 -12.19 0.50 8.45
CA ASN A 45 -12.55 0.90 9.82
C ASN A 45 -11.61 1.98 10.39
N HIS A 46 -11.35 3.01 9.59
CA HIS A 46 -10.49 4.15 9.91
C HIS A 46 -9.02 3.76 10.24
N LYS A 47 -8.56 2.60 9.76
CA LYS A 47 -7.21 2.10 10.00
C LYS A 47 -6.58 1.57 8.74
N ILE A 48 -5.26 1.76 8.61
CA ILE A 48 -4.47 1.15 7.55
C ILE A 48 -4.44 -0.35 7.78
N HIS A 49 -4.93 -1.11 6.80
CA HIS A 49 -4.94 -2.55 6.82
C HIS A 49 -3.54 -3.09 6.52
N GLN A 50 -2.87 -3.62 7.56
CA GLN A 50 -1.50 -4.10 7.43
C GLN A 50 -1.38 -5.45 6.69
N GLY A 51 -2.44 -6.26 6.75
CA GLY A 51 -2.46 -7.64 6.23
C GLY A 51 -1.54 -8.59 7.00
N ASN A 52 -1.50 -9.86 6.57
CA ASN A 52 -0.57 -10.83 7.15
C ASN A 52 0.85 -10.57 6.65
N PHE A 53 1.83 -10.64 7.56
CA PHE A 53 3.25 -10.39 7.26
C PHE A 53 3.51 -9.05 6.55
N MET A 54 2.70 -8.02 6.78
CA MET A 54 2.81 -6.69 6.16
C MET A 54 2.54 -6.62 4.65
N HIS A 55 2.02 -7.68 4.04
CA HIS A 55 1.64 -7.73 2.61
C HIS A 55 0.18 -7.30 2.36
N GLY A 56 -0.45 -6.59 3.30
CA GLY A 56 -1.77 -6.02 3.09
C GLY A 56 -1.70 -4.82 2.16
N GLY A 57 -2.54 -4.82 1.12
CA GLY A 57 -2.67 -3.69 0.20
C GLY A 57 -1.75 -3.70 -1.02
N THR A 58 -1.02 -4.80 -1.28
CA THR A 58 -0.14 -5.00 -2.47
C THR A 58 -0.95 -5.19 -3.77
N LEU A 59 -1.73 -4.17 -4.11
CA LEU A 59 -2.57 -4.15 -5.31
C LEU A 59 -1.74 -4.12 -6.59
N GLU A 60 -0.51 -3.60 -6.51
CA GLU A 60 0.43 -3.47 -7.62
C GLU A 60 0.91 -4.80 -8.21
N HIS A 61 0.65 -5.91 -7.53
CA HIS A 61 1.00 -7.26 -7.98
C HIS A 61 -0.21 -8.16 -8.20
N MET A 62 -1.42 -7.57 -8.26
CA MET A 62 -2.61 -8.27 -8.69
C MET A 62 -2.50 -8.62 -10.19
N CYS A 63 -2.73 -9.88 -10.55
CA CYS A 63 -2.78 -10.30 -11.94
C CYS A 63 -4.10 -9.84 -12.57
N ILE A 64 -4.02 -9.01 -13.60
CA ILE A 64 -5.18 -8.57 -14.39
C ILE A 64 -5.28 -9.40 -15.66
N ASP A 65 -4.16 -9.64 -16.35
CA ASP A 65 -4.05 -10.53 -17.51
C ASP A 65 -2.99 -11.63 -17.27
N SER A 66 -3.42 -12.88 -17.18
CA SER A 66 -2.51 -14.02 -16.98
C SER A 66 -1.52 -14.24 -18.11
N ASP A 67 -1.84 -13.78 -19.32
CA ASP A 67 -0.95 -13.83 -20.49
C ASP A 67 -0.12 -12.55 -20.66
N GLY A 68 -0.31 -11.58 -19.76
CA GLY A 68 0.34 -10.27 -19.72
C GLY A 68 1.86 -10.32 -19.55
N PRO A 69 2.51 -9.14 -19.49
CA PRO A 69 3.95 -9.02 -19.35
C PRO A 69 4.45 -9.62 -18.03
N LEU A 70 5.74 -9.96 -18.00
CA LEU A 70 6.39 -10.44 -16.78
C LEU A 70 6.57 -9.26 -15.80
N CYS A 71 6.02 -9.39 -14.59
CA CYS A 71 6.27 -8.49 -13.49
C CYS A 71 7.60 -8.87 -12.81
N TYR A 72 8.31 -7.89 -12.26
CA TYR A 72 9.57 -8.14 -11.54
C TYR A 72 9.39 -9.01 -10.29
N CYS A 73 8.16 -9.16 -9.76
CA CYS A 73 7.87 -10.07 -8.65
C CYS A 73 7.85 -11.55 -9.09
N GLY A 74 7.96 -11.84 -10.39
CA GLY A 74 7.96 -13.19 -10.96
C GLY A 74 6.60 -13.66 -11.49
N ASN A 75 5.52 -12.92 -11.20
CA ASN A 75 4.18 -13.18 -11.75
C ASN A 75 3.98 -12.54 -13.13
N ARG A 76 2.84 -12.82 -13.76
CA ARG A 76 2.33 -12.16 -14.98
C ARG A 76 1.04 -11.42 -14.65
N GLY A 77 0.72 -10.38 -15.41
CA GLY A 77 -0.40 -9.50 -15.12
C GLY A 77 -0.36 -8.26 -15.96
#